data_AF-A0A522XPD2-F1
#
_entry.id   AF-A0A522XPD2-F1
#
_cell.length_a   1.000
_cell.length_b   1.000
_cell.length_c   1.000
_cell.angle_alpha   90.00
_cell.angle_beta   90.00
_cell.angle_gamma   90.00
#
_symmetry.space_group_name_H-M   'P 1'
#
loop_
_entity.id
_entity.type
_entity.pdbx_description
1 polymer ?
#
loop_
_entity_poly.entity_id
_entity_poly.type
_entity_poly.pdbx_seq_one_letter_code
_entity_poly.pdbx_strand_id
1 'polypeptide(L)'
;MKKNVYVILAGYLLMLMSAACSAVTPHENFVMSMQAAIGKSTDRIAWRRPEQLIGRKTLSNGNVEEFYKFRNSCFYYYEIDPRAHLIVGWRFEGTERDCEIAN
;
A
#
# COMPACT_ATOMS: atom_id res chain seq x y z
N MET A 1 -52.43 -9.84 -9.22
CA MET A 1 -51.65 -8.61 -9.49
C MET A 1 -50.46 -8.36 -8.54
N LYS A 2 -50.37 -8.95 -7.33
CA LYS A 2 -49.27 -8.70 -6.38
C LYS A 2 -47.91 -9.37 -6.71
N LYS A 3 -47.90 -10.49 -7.44
CA LYS A 3 -46.66 -11.25 -7.75
C LYS A 3 -45.69 -10.50 -8.69
N ASN A 4 -46.20 -9.66 -9.58
CA ASN A 4 -45.38 -8.96 -10.57
C ASN A 4 -44.59 -7.78 -9.96
N VAL A 5 -45.06 -7.25 -8.83
CA VAL A 5 -44.39 -6.14 -8.11
C VAL A 5 -43.09 -6.62 -7.46
N TYR A 6 -43.06 -7.83 -6.90
CA TYR A 6 -41.86 -8.41 -6.28
C TYR A 6 -40.75 -8.73 -7.29
N VAL A 7 -41.10 -9.15 -8.51
CA VAL A 7 -40.13 -9.45 -9.58
C VAL A 7 -39.45 -8.17 -10.07
N ILE A 8 -40.21 -7.08 -10.20
CA ILE A 8 -39.67 -5.78 -10.62
C ILE A 8 -38.78 -5.18 -9.52
N LEU A 9 -39.18 -5.28 -8.24
CA LEU A 9 -38.36 -4.83 -7.10
C LEU A 9 -37.06 -5.62 -6.96
N ALA A 10 -37.09 -6.94 -7.15
CA ALA A 10 -35.90 -7.78 -7.10
C ALA A 10 -34.90 -7.46 -8.24
N GLY A 11 -35.40 -7.12 -9.43
CA GLY A 11 -34.57 -6.70 -10.56
C GLY A 11 -33.84 -5.37 -10.33
N TYR A 12 -34.48 -4.39 -9.69
CA TYR A 12 -33.86 -3.10 -9.35
C TYR A 12 -32.79 -3.23 -8.26
N LEU A 13 -32.99 -4.11 -7.28
CA LEU A 13 -32.00 -4.36 -6.22
C LEU A 13 -30.71 -5.02 -6.75
N LEU A 14 -30.82 -5.80 -7.83
CA LEU A 14 -29.67 -6.46 -8.48
C LEU A 14 -28.82 -5.49 -9.33
N MET A 15 -29.42 -4.46 -9.93
CA MET A 15 -28.69 -3.47 -10.76
C MET A 15 -27.88 -2.45 -9.95
N LEU A 16 -28.17 -2.25 -8.66
CA LEU A 16 -27.40 -1.33 -7.80
C LEU A 16 -26.06 -1.94 -7.33
N MET A 17 -25.84 -3.23 -7.55
CA MET A 17 -24.63 -3.96 -7.12
C MET A 17 -23.49 -3.94 -8.17
N SER A 18 -23.74 -3.47 -9.40
CA SER A 18 -22.77 -3.55 -10.52
C SER A 18 -21.84 -2.33 -10.67
N ALA A 19 -21.90 -1.34 -9.77
CA ALA A 19 -21.11 -0.10 -9.88
C ALA A 19 -19.82 -0.06 -9.03
N ALA A 20 -19.44 -1.15 -8.34
CA ALA A 20 -18.31 -1.14 -7.40
C ALA A 20 -16.96 -1.60 -8.02
N CYS A 21 -16.75 -1.43 -9.32
CA CYS A 21 -15.38 -1.48 -9.89
C CYS A 21 -14.67 -0.15 -9.58
N SER A 22 -14.26 0.04 -8.32
CA SER A 22 -13.35 1.12 -7.97
C SER A 22 -12.00 0.84 -8.61
N ALA A 23 -11.62 1.61 -9.63
CA ALA A 23 -10.30 1.55 -10.21
C ALA A 23 -9.29 1.97 -9.11
N VAL A 24 -8.29 1.13 -8.85
CA VAL A 24 -7.20 1.46 -7.91
C VAL A 24 -6.44 2.65 -8.47
N THR A 25 -6.38 3.74 -7.71
CA THR A 25 -5.62 4.93 -8.09
C THR A 25 -4.12 4.63 -8.06
N PRO A 26 -3.28 5.36 -8.82
CA PRO A 26 -1.83 5.20 -8.78
C PRO A 26 -1.23 5.34 -7.38
N HIS A 27 -1.77 6.24 -6.54
CA HIS A 27 -1.33 6.40 -5.16
C HIS A 27 -1.74 5.20 -4.28
N GLU A 28 -2.98 4.71 -4.40
CA GLU A 28 -3.40 3.49 -3.69
C GLU A 28 -2.56 2.28 -4.09
N ASN A 29 -2.17 2.16 -5.37
CA ASN A 29 -1.27 1.11 -5.82
C ASN A 29 0.11 1.19 -5.13
N PHE A 30 0.64 2.40 -4.94
CA PHE A 30 1.84 2.64 -4.13
C PHE A 30 1.66 2.18 -2.69
N VAL A 31 0.61 2.63 -2.02
CA VAL A 31 0.32 2.27 -0.62
C VAL A 31 0.18 0.77 -0.46
N MET A 32 -0.59 0.11 -1.33
CA MET A 32 -0.77 -1.34 -1.33
C MET A 32 0.55 -2.09 -1.55
N SER A 33 1.39 -1.60 -2.46
CA SER A 33 2.70 -2.18 -2.75
C SER A 33 3.64 -2.10 -1.55
N MET A 34 3.66 -0.95 -0.84
CA MET A 34 4.47 -0.79 0.37
C MET A 34 3.92 -1.66 1.52
N GLN A 35 2.60 -1.65 1.72
CA GLN A 35 1.93 -2.42 2.77
C GLN A 35 2.17 -3.93 2.61
N ALA A 36 2.22 -4.43 1.37
CA ALA A 36 2.51 -5.82 1.08
C ALA A 36 3.93 -6.27 1.50
N ALA A 37 4.80 -5.35 1.92
CA ALA A 37 6.13 -5.68 2.43
C ALA A 37 6.12 -6.09 3.91
N ILE A 38 5.11 -5.70 4.69
CA ILE A 38 5.04 -6.05 6.12
C ILE A 38 4.99 -7.57 6.30
N GLY A 39 5.77 -8.07 7.25
CA GLY A 39 5.90 -9.49 7.58
C GLY A 39 6.82 -10.28 6.65
N LYS A 40 7.36 -9.65 5.60
CA LYS A 40 8.30 -10.31 4.69
C LYS A 40 9.75 -10.09 5.12
N SER A 41 10.59 -11.05 4.76
CA SER A 41 12.04 -10.95 4.91
C SER A 41 12.60 -9.80 4.08
N THR A 42 13.58 -9.09 4.64
CA THR A 42 14.23 -7.94 4.02
C THR A 42 14.90 -8.24 2.68
N ASP A 43 15.20 -9.51 2.38
CA ASP A 43 15.88 -9.94 1.15
C ASP A 43 14.91 -10.19 -0.01
N ARG A 44 13.60 -10.20 0.26
CA ARG A 44 12.55 -10.54 -0.73
C ARG A 44 11.71 -9.34 -1.17
N ILE A 45 12.17 -8.13 -0.92
CA ILE A 45 11.39 -6.91 -1.12
C ILE A 45 11.94 -6.13 -2.31
N ALA A 46 11.20 -6.13 -3.42
CA ALA A 46 11.58 -5.42 -4.65
C ALA A 46 11.69 -3.88 -4.47
N TRP A 47 11.04 -3.36 -3.44
CA TRP A 47 11.08 -1.94 -3.07
C TRP A 47 12.24 -1.60 -2.13
N ARG A 48 13.01 -2.56 -1.63
CA ARG A 48 14.17 -2.30 -0.79
C ARG A 48 15.42 -2.13 -1.67
N ARG A 49 15.44 -1.04 -2.44
CA ARG A 49 16.42 -0.79 -3.51
C ARG A 49 17.67 -0.09 -2.97
N PRO A 50 18.86 -0.72 -2.98
CA PRO A 50 20.08 -0.13 -2.42
C PRO A 50 20.43 1.23 -3.03
N GLU A 51 20.17 1.43 -4.31
CA GLU A 51 20.42 2.70 -5.02
C GLU A 51 19.51 3.85 -4.58
N GLN A 52 18.39 3.54 -3.92
CA GLN A 52 17.45 4.52 -3.36
C GLN A 52 17.67 4.77 -1.87
N LEU A 53 18.50 3.96 -1.21
CA LEU A 53 18.76 4.05 0.22
C LEU A 53 19.54 5.33 0.55
N ILE A 54 18.96 6.18 1.39
CA ILE A 54 19.56 7.45 1.83
C ILE A 54 20.22 7.28 3.20
N GLY A 55 19.72 6.38 4.03
CA GLY A 55 20.25 6.19 5.37
C GLY A 55 19.55 5.11 6.16
N ARG A 56 19.94 5.02 7.44
CA ARG A 56 19.35 4.12 8.44
C ARG A 56 19.49 4.72 9.84
N LYS A 57 18.53 4.47 10.72
CA LYS A 57 18.61 4.83 12.15
C LYS A 57 18.07 3.70 13.00
N THR A 58 18.64 3.53 14.18
CA THR A 58 18.06 2.66 15.19
C THR A 58 16.97 3.42 15.94
N LEU A 59 15.80 2.81 16.05
CA LEU A 59 14.66 3.32 16.80
C LEU A 59 14.80 2.98 18.29
N SER A 60 14.02 3.66 19.14
CA SER A 60 14.04 3.45 20.59
C SER A 60 13.62 2.05 21.02
N ASN A 61 12.83 1.35 20.21
CA ASN A 61 12.42 -0.04 20.41
C ASN A 61 13.49 -1.07 19.97
N GLY A 62 14.63 -0.61 19.41
CA GLY A 62 15.70 -1.48 18.91
C GLY A 62 15.54 -1.90 17.46
N ASN A 63 14.45 -1.55 16.78
CA ASN A 63 14.28 -1.77 15.35
C ASN A 63 15.13 -0.80 14.54
N VAL A 64 15.33 -1.10 13.25
CA VAL A 64 16.05 -0.23 12.32
C VAL A 64 15.05 0.39 11.35
N GLU A 65 15.04 1.70 11.23
CA GLU A 65 14.34 2.40 10.14
C GLU A 65 15.32 2.68 9.01
N GLU A 66 15.04 2.14 7.82
CA GLU A 66 15.75 2.45 6.57
C GLU A 66 14.95 3.47 5.77
N PHE A 67 15.64 4.47 5.20
CA PHE A 67 15.03 5.63 4.53
C PHE A 67 15.37 5.59 3.04
N TYR A 68 14.37 5.70 2.17
CA TYR A 68 14.55 5.60 0.73
C TYR A 68 13.99 6.83 0.01
N LYS A 69 14.65 7.26 -1.07
CA LYS A 69 14.12 8.29 -1.98
C LYS A 69 13.49 7.62 -3.20
N PHE A 70 12.21 7.91 -3.47
CA PHE A 70 11.56 7.43 -4.69
C PHE A 70 11.58 8.48 -5.79
N ARG A 71 10.69 9.47 -5.73
CA ARG A 71 10.52 10.53 -6.74
C ARG A 71 10.31 11.87 -6.06
N ASN A 72 10.94 12.94 -6.57
CA ASN A 72 10.73 14.31 -6.08
C ASN A 72 10.75 14.41 -4.54
N SER A 73 9.58 14.65 -3.93
CA SER A 73 9.36 14.76 -2.49
C SER A 73 8.97 13.44 -1.80
N CYS A 74 8.79 12.34 -2.54
CA CYS A 74 8.39 11.05 -2.01
C CYS A 74 9.57 10.30 -1.40
N PHE A 75 9.49 10.14 -0.08
CA PHE A 75 10.36 9.30 0.73
C PHE A 75 9.52 8.20 1.37
N TYR A 76 10.05 6.98 1.41
CA TYR A 76 9.43 5.88 2.13
C TYR A 76 10.42 5.24 3.08
N TYR A 77 9.88 4.64 4.12
CA TYR A 77 10.63 4.14 5.26
C TYR A 77 10.16 2.75 5.61
N TYR A 78 11.10 1.84 5.84
CA TYR A 78 10.80 0.51 6.36
C TYR A 78 11.36 0.39 7.77
N GLU A 79 10.50 -0.01 8.70
CA GLU A 79 10.90 -0.44 10.03
C GLU A 79 11.20 -1.94 9.98
N ILE A 80 12.41 -2.31 10.36
CA ILE A 80 12.95 -3.65 10.28
C ILE A 80 13.25 -4.14 11.69
N ASP A 81 12.73 -5.31 12.03
CA ASP A 81 13.20 -6.08 13.17
C ASP A 81 14.54 -6.74 12.79
N PRO A 82 15.67 -6.32 13.37
CA PRO A 82 16.98 -6.84 12.99
C PRO A 82 17.23 -8.26 13.49
N ARG A 83 16.43 -8.77 14.44
CA ARG A 83 16.55 -10.14 14.96
C ARG A 83 15.82 -11.14 14.09
N ALA A 84 14.61 -10.77 13.66
CA ALA A 84 13.79 -11.59 12.78
C ALA A 84 14.13 -11.41 11.29
N HIS A 85 14.86 -10.34 10.95
CA HIS A 85 15.10 -9.89 9.56
C HIS A 85 13.81 -9.68 8.77
N LEU A 86 12.80 -9.09 9.43
CA LEU A 86 11.47 -8.83 8.88
C LEU A 86 11.16 -7.34 8.86
N ILE A 87 10.40 -6.91 7.85
CA ILE A 87 9.75 -5.60 7.86
C ILE A 87 8.53 -5.68 8.78
N VAL A 88 8.50 -4.86 9.81
CA VAL A 88 7.41 -4.82 10.80
C VAL A 88 6.53 -3.58 10.66
N GLY A 89 7.00 -2.58 9.91
CA GLY A 89 6.25 -1.37 9.64
C GLY A 89 6.76 -0.64 8.41
N TRP A 90 5.95 0.28 7.91
CA TRP A 90 6.37 1.23 6.89
C TRP A 90 5.61 2.54 7.06
N ARG A 91 6.16 3.61 6.49
CA ARG A 91 5.51 4.91 6.36
C ARG A 91 6.08 5.63 5.14
N PHE A 92 5.47 6.74 4.76
CA PHE A 92 6.00 7.61 3.71
C PHE A 92 5.79 9.07 4.06
N GLU A 93 6.57 9.93 3.42
CA GLU A 93 6.47 11.39 3.45
C GLU A 93 6.53 11.89 2.02
N GLY A 94 5.68 12.86 1.67
CA GLY A 94 5.58 13.41 0.31
C GLY A 94 4.14 13.63 -0.11
N THR A 95 3.95 14.05 -1.37
CA THR A 95 2.62 14.23 -1.96
C THR A 95 2.12 12.94 -2.60
N GLU A 96 0.80 12.74 -2.68
CA GLU A 96 0.21 11.56 -3.35
C GLU A 96 0.72 11.40 -4.78
N ARG A 97 0.82 12.52 -5.51
CA ARG A 97 1.31 12.58 -6.89
C ARG A 97 2.76 12.15 -7.04
N ASP A 98 3.60 12.45 -6.06
CA ASP A 98 5.00 12.01 -6.07
C ASP A 98 5.13 10.54 -5.61
N CYS A 99 4.21 10.11 -4.74
CA CYS A 99 4.15 8.75 -4.18
C CYS A 99 3.11 7.90 -4.90
N GLU A 100 3.27 7.70 -6.20
CA GLU A 100 2.35 6.89 -7.01
C GLU A 100 3.08 5.88 -7.90
N ILE A 101 2.41 4.75 -8.16
CA ILE A 101 2.81 3.75 -9.15
C ILE A 101 1.73 3.75 -10.22
N ALA A 102 2.07 4.24 -11.41
CA ALA A 102 1.17 4.15 -12.55
C ALA A 102 0.85 2.67 -12.88
N ASN A 103 -0.42 2.40 -13.16
CA ASN A 103 -0.89 1.09 -13.64
C ASN A 103 -0.55 0.90 -15.13
#